data_AF-A0A6B2CBG5-F1
#
_entry.id   AF-A0A6B2CBG5-F1
#
_cell.length_a   1.000
_cell.length_b   1.000
_cell.length_c   1.000
_cell.angle_alpha   90.00
_cell.angle_beta   90.00
_cell.angle_gamma   90.00
#
_symmetry.space_group_name_H-M   'P 1'
#
loop_
_entity.id
_entity.type
_entity.pdbx_description
1 polymer ?
#
loop_
_entity_poly.entity_id
_entity_poly.type
_entity_poly.pdbx_seq_one_letter_code
_entity_poly.pdbx_strand_id
1 'polypeptide(L)' 'AVVNKDLETTLENIFVAGDGAGLSRGINIAAATGVLAARGILRKTGLEIEEP' A
#
# COMPACT_ATOMS: atom_id res chain seq x y z
N ALA A 1 -10.61 3.10 3.31
CA ALA A 1 -9.84 4.32 3.64
C ALA A 1 -9.72 5.22 2.41
N VAL A 2 -9.52 6.53 2.58
CA VAL A 2 -9.11 7.42 1.46
C VAL A 2 -7.59 7.35 1.36
N VAL A 3 -7.07 6.89 0.22
CA VAL A 3 -5.64 6.67 -0.04
C VAL A 3 -5.27 7.06 -1.47
N ASN A 4 -3.99 7.29 -1.75
CA ASN A 4 -3.47 7.43 -3.10
C ASN A 4 -3.20 6.06 -3.77
N LYS A 5 -2.66 6.07 -5.00
CA LYS A 5 -2.33 4.85 -5.77
C LYS A 5 -1.30 3.94 -5.09
N ASP A 6 -0.52 4.49 -4.17
CA ASP A 6 0.55 3.83 -3.42
C ASP A 6 0.06 3.35 -2.04
N LEU A 7 -1.24 3.47 -1.77
CA LEU A 7 -1.90 3.17 -0.50
C LEU A 7 -1.43 4.03 0.68
N GLU A 8 -0.85 5.20 0.39
CA GLU A 8 -0.58 6.24 1.38
C GLU A 8 -1.89 6.97 1.72
N THR A 9 -2.10 7.21 3.00
CA THR A 9 -3.24 8.01 3.48
C THR A 9 -3.02 9.50 3.22
N THR A 10 -3.96 10.33 3.66
CA THR A 10 -3.77 11.79 3.66
C THR A 10 -2.71 12.26 4.66
N LEU A 11 -2.29 11.39 5.59
CA LEU A 11 -1.19 11.63 6.51
C LEU A 11 0.11 11.15 5.87
N GLU A 12 1.10 12.03 5.83
CA GLU A 12 2.39 11.73 5.23
C GLU A 12 3.11 10.59 5.96
N ASN A 13 3.68 9.67 5.18
CA ASN A 13 4.42 8.49 5.63
C ASN A 13 3.57 7.45 6.37
N ILE A 14 2.23 7.55 6.27
CA ILE A 14 1.30 6.56 6.81
C ILE A 14 0.64 5.80 5.67
N PHE A 15 0.91 4.51 5.61
CA PHE A 15 0.42 3.59 4.60
C PHE A 15 -0.51 2.55 5.23
N VAL A 16 -1.51 2.11 4.48
CA VAL A 16 -2.50 1.14 4.97
C VAL A 16 -2.74 0.04 3.95
N ALA A 17 -3.09 -1.15 4.44
CA ALA A 17 -3.36 -2.32 3.61
C ALA A 17 -4.36 -3.25 4.31
N GLY A 18 -4.92 -4.18 3.55
CA GLY A 18 -5.79 -5.22 4.07
C GLY A 18 -7.18 -4.76 4.49
N ASP A 19 -7.90 -5.68 5.12
CA ASP A 19 -9.32 -5.55 5.43
C ASP A 19 -9.57 -4.52 6.55
N GLY A 20 -8.66 -4.41 7.52
CA GLY A 20 -8.74 -3.42 8.61
C GLY A 20 -8.68 -1.96 8.12
N ALA A 21 -8.07 -1.72 6.96
CA ALA A 21 -8.07 -0.42 6.30
C ALA A 21 -9.33 -0.17 5.43
N GLY A 22 -10.16 -1.20 5.25
CA GLY A 22 -11.29 -1.20 4.32
C GLY A 22 -10.86 -1.17 2.85
N LEU A 23 -9.70 -1.74 2.51
CA LEU A 23 -9.16 -1.78 1.14
C LEU A 23 -9.30 -3.16 0.47
N SER A 24 -9.75 -4.16 1.22
CA SER A 24 -9.77 -5.56 0.78
C SER A 24 -10.98 -6.30 1.38
N ARG A 25 -11.25 -7.50 0.84
CA ARG A 25 -12.14 -8.51 1.38
C ARG A 25 -11.54 -9.90 1.12
N GLY A 26 -10.78 -10.43 2.08
CA GLY A 26 -10.17 -11.76 2.02
C GLY A 26 -8.66 -11.77 1.80
N ILE A 27 -8.06 -12.96 2.00
CA ILE A 27 -6.60 -13.13 2.14
C ILE A 27 -5.82 -12.69 0.90
N ASN A 28 -6.30 -13.02 -0.29
CA ASN A 28 -5.58 -12.74 -1.54
C ASN A 28 -5.45 -11.23 -1.82
N ILE A 29 -6.54 -10.48 -1.69
CA ILE A 29 -6.53 -9.02 -1.90
C ILE A 29 -5.80 -8.33 -0.73
N ALA A 30 -5.91 -8.86 0.49
CA ALA A 30 -5.17 -8.33 1.63
C ALA A 30 -3.65 -8.46 1.43
N ALA A 31 -3.18 -9.60 0.93
CA ALA A 31 -1.78 -9.80 0.58
C ALA A 31 -1.33 -8.86 -0.57
N ALA A 32 -2.14 -8.73 -1.62
CA ALA A 32 -1.82 -7.85 -2.76
C ALA A 32 -1.73 -6.37 -2.33
N THR A 33 -2.65 -5.90 -1.49
CA THR A 33 -2.59 -4.54 -0.93
C THR A 33 -1.37 -4.34 -0.02
N GLY A 34 -0.94 -5.35 0.73
CA GLY A 34 0.30 -5.29 1.49
C GLY A 34 1.54 -5.08 0.62
N VAL A 35 1.63 -5.81 -0.51
CA VAL A 35 2.72 -5.63 -1.48
C VAL A 35 2.67 -4.24 -2.13
N LEU A 36 1.48 -3.74 -2.48
CA LEU A 36 1.31 -2.40 -3.04
C LEU A 36 1.77 -1.31 -2.06
N ALA A 37 1.36 -1.37 -0.80
CA ALA A 37 1.78 -0.44 0.23
C ALA A 37 3.30 -0.48 0.44
N ALA A 38 3.91 -1.67 0.49
CA ALA A 38 5.35 -1.83 0.60
C ALA A 38 6.09 -1.19 -0.59
N ARG A 39 5.60 -1.38 -1.83
CA ARG A 39 6.15 -0.72 -3.02
C ARG A 39 6.00 0.80 -2.97
N GLY A 40 4.88 1.29 -2.44
CA GLY A 40 4.66 2.71 -2.19
C GLY A 40 5.70 3.31 -1.24
N ILE A 41 6.00 2.61 -0.14
CA ILE A 41 7.05 2.99 0.81
C ILE A 41 8.41 3.05 0.12
N LEU A 42 8.80 2.00 -0.60
CA LEU A 42 10.10 1.94 -1.30
C LEU A 42 10.27 3.11 -2.28
N ARG A 43 9.26 3.36 -3.13
CA ARG A 43 9.26 4.52 -4.05
C ARG A 43 9.42 5.83 -3.31
N LYS A 44 8.69 6.04 -2.22
CA LYS A 44 8.76 7.27 -1.43
C LYS A 44 10.12 7.48 -0.78
N THR A 45 10.79 6.41 -0.36
CA THR A 45 12.14 6.45 0.20
C THR A 45 13.25 6.56 -0.86
N GLY A 46 12.90 6.64 -2.15
CA GLY A 46 13.88 6.73 -3.24
C GLY A 46 14.58 5.41 -3.56
N LEU A 47 13.99 4.28 -3.16
CA LEU A 47 14.48 2.94 -3.51
C LEU A 47 13.82 2.51 -4.82
N GLU A 48 14.64 2.24 -5.85
CA GLU A 48 14.16 1.67 -7.09
C GLU A 48 13.77 0.20 -6.89
N ILE A 49 12.63 -0.16 -7.45
CA ILE A 49 12.12 -1.52 -7.48
C ILE A 49 11.84 -1.86 -8.93
N GLU A 50 12.45 -2.94 -9.44
CA GLU A 50 12.06 -3.53 -10.71
C GLU A 50 10.60 -3.97 -10.61
N GLU A 51 9.76 -3.45 -11.51
CA GLU A 51 8.41 -3.96 -11.66
C GLU A 51 8.47 -5.32 -12.38
N PRO A 52 7.78 -6.36 -11.87
CA PRO A 52 7.69 -7.65 -12.54
C PRO A 52 6.89 -7.56 -13.84
#